data_AF-A0A1B6JWK8-F1
#
_entry.id   AF-A0A1B6JWK8-F1
#
_cell.length_a   1.000
_cell.length_b   1.000
_cell.length_c   1.000
_cell.angle_alpha   90.00
_cell.angle_beta   90.00
_cell.angle_gamma   90.00
#
_symmetry.space_group_name_H-M   'P 1'
#
loop_
_entity.id
_entity.type
_entity.pdbx_description
1 polymer ?
#
loop_
_entity_poly.entity_id
_entity_poly.type
_entity_poly.pdbx_seq_one_letter_code
_entity_poly.pdbx_strand_id
1 'polypeptide(L)'
;VFGGIWPLVDERQALYYVWIPGHYSWVCQRPIYGPNPTEDKVVHYFYVFMCSRLLDLLDTVFMVLKKNKHQVSFLHLYHHVMMAVATWLCVKYMPGGHVAFFGTINAFVHVVMYFYYFLTSYDVSYKKSIWWKRHITEIQLIQFIVLVAQQGYAIISPSCDYPKYLLIFFLIQAVLMIYLFSDFYLKAYVMKNKAKKT
;
A
#
# COMPACT_ATOMS: atom_id res chain seq x y z
N VAL A 1 -1.84 5.98 -18.36
CA VAL A 1 -1.65 4.51 -18.48
C VAL A 1 -0.16 4.24 -18.62
N PHE A 2 0.63 4.72 -17.67
CA PHE A 2 2.06 4.45 -17.55
C PHE A 2 2.31 4.36 -16.06
N GLY A 3 2.71 3.19 -15.56
CA GLY A 3 2.89 2.93 -14.13
C GLY A 3 2.71 1.45 -13.72
N GLY A 4 2.05 0.63 -14.54
CA GLY A 4 1.60 -0.70 -14.07
C GLY A 4 2.53 -1.89 -14.26
N ILE A 5 3.59 -1.81 -15.08
CA ILE A 5 4.32 -3.02 -15.52
C ILE A 5 5.71 -3.15 -14.87
N TRP A 6 6.39 -2.02 -14.61
CA TRP A 6 7.75 -2.01 -14.08
C TRP A 6 7.90 -2.50 -12.61
N PRO A 7 6.88 -2.39 -11.71
CA PRO A 7 7.01 -2.94 -10.36
C PRO A 7 6.78 -4.46 -10.26
N LEU A 8 6.02 -5.06 -11.18
CA LEU A 8 5.46 -6.41 -10.95
C LEU A 8 6.49 -7.54 -10.98
N VAL A 9 7.54 -7.41 -11.79
CA VAL A 9 8.61 -8.42 -11.89
C VAL A 9 9.48 -8.42 -10.64
N ASP A 10 9.74 -7.23 -10.11
CA ASP A 10 10.60 -7.02 -8.94
C ASP A 10 9.88 -7.39 -7.64
N GLU A 11 8.57 -7.08 -7.56
CA GLU A 11 7.70 -7.49 -6.45
C GLU A 11 7.60 -9.02 -6.31
N ARG A 12 7.56 -9.77 -7.42
CA ARG A 12 7.56 -11.25 -7.37
C ARG A 12 8.83 -11.79 -6.71
N GLN A 13 9.98 -11.24 -7.08
CA GLN A 13 11.26 -11.70 -6.53
C GLN A 13 11.38 -11.30 -5.05
N ALA A 14 10.95 -10.10 -4.68
CA ALA A 14 10.87 -9.68 -3.28
C ALA A 14 10.01 -10.65 -2.44
N LEU A 15 8.83 -11.05 -2.93
CA LEU A 15 7.97 -12.02 -2.25
C LEU A 15 8.61 -13.40 -2.12
N TYR A 16 9.33 -13.85 -3.15
CA TYR A 16 10.07 -15.11 -3.13
C TYR A 16 11.13 -15.08 -2.03
N TYR A 17 11.99 -14.06 -2.00
CA TYR A 17 13.10 -14.00 -1.04
C TYR A 17 12.63 -13.79 0.40
N VAL A 18 11.53 -13.07 0.62
CA VAL A 18 11.01 -12.78 1.95
C VAL A 18 10.24 -13.99 2.53
N TRP A 19 9.32 -14.60 1.78
CA TRP A 19 8.32 -15.51 2.38
C TRP A 19 8.55 -17.00 2.09
N ILE A 20 9.03 -17.38 0.90
CA ILE A 20 9.05 -18.78 0.48
C ILE A 20 10.09 -19.61 1.26
N PRO A 21 11.30 -19.10 1.55
CA PRO A 21 12.26 -19.79 2.40
C PRO A 21 11.85 -19.94 3.87
N GLY A 22 10.79 -19.26 4.33
CA GLY A 22 10.35 -19.27 5.72
C GLY A 22 11.27 -18.51 6.70
N HIS A 23 12.18 -17.68 6.19
CA HIS A 23 13.12 -16.90 7.02
C HIS A 23 12.46 -15.70 7.72
N TYR A 24 11.30 -15.24 7.24
CA TYR A 24 10.58 -14.11 7.83
C TYR A 24 9.34 -14.57 8.61
N SER A 25 9.20 -14.03 9.81
CA SER A 25 7.98 -14.16 10.61
C SER A 25 6.92 -13.18 10.12
N TRP A 26 5.72 -13.70 9.88
CA TRP A 26 4.53 -12.92 9.54
C TRP A 26 4.03 -12.03 10.69
N VAL A 27 4.42 -12.39 11.92
CA VAL A 27 3.91 -11.77 13.15
C VAL A 27 4.82 -10.62 13.59
N CYS A 28 6.12 -10.89 13.73
CA CYS A 28 7.12 -9.87 14.00
C CYS A 28 8.45 -10.30 13.43
N GLN A 29 8.98 -9.51 12.50
CA GLN A 29 10.30 -9.68 11.95
C GLN A 29 11.17 -8.47 12.30
N ARG A 30 12.26 -8.71 13.02
CA ARG A 30 13.29 -7.69 13.27
C ARG A 30 14.12 -7.43 12.00
N PRO A 31 14.68 -6.23 11.81
CA PRO A 31 15.67 -6.00 10.78
C PRO A 31 16.91 -6.86 11.04
N ILE A 32 17.49 -7.44 10.00
CA ILE A 32 18.72 -8.22 10.10
C ILE A 32 19.87 -7.31 9.64
N TYR A 33 20.79 -7.03 10.55
CA TYR A 33 21.99 -6.24 10.27
C TYR A 33 23.20 -7.15 10.09
N GLY A 34 24.10 -6.78 9.18
CA GLY A 34 25.34 -7.52 8.89
C GLY A 34 25.33 -8.22 7.53
N PRO A 35 26.47 -8.77 7.10
CA PRO A 35 26.61 -9.37 5.78
C PRO A 35 25.73 -10.61 5.65
N ASN A 36 24.69 -10.52 4.84
CA ASN A 36 23.80 -11.63 4.50
C ASN A 36 23.34 -11.48 3.04
N PRO A 37 23.74 -12.39 2.13
CA PRO A 37 23.40 -12.28 0.71
C PRO A 37 21.90 -12.26 0.42
N THR A 38 21.07 -12.83 1.30
CA THR A 38 19.61 -12.80 1.17
C THR A 38 19.07 -11.43 1.59
N GLU A 39 19.58 -10.86 2.67
CA GLU A 39 19.17 -9.53 3.14
C GLU A 39 19.61 -8.44 2.17
N ASP A 40 20.81 -8.56 1.58
CA ASP A 40 21.29 -7.62 0.57
C ASP A 40 20.32 -7.53 -0.63
N LYS A 41 19.76 -8.68 -1.03
CA LYS A 41 18.70 -8.74 -2.06
C LYS A 41 17.41 -8.11 -1.57
N VAL A 42 16.97 -8.41 -0.35
CA VAL A 42 15.76 -7.80 0.24
C VAL A 42 15.91 -6.28 0.28
N VAL A 43 17.04 -5.75 0.76
CA VAL A 43 17.34 -4.31 0.79
C VAL A 43 17.31 -3.72 -0.61
N HIS A 44 17.88 -4.40 -1.61
CA HIS A 44 17.82 -3.97 -3.01
C HIS A 44 16.37 -3.81 -3.49
N TYR A 45 15.50 -4.79 -3.25
CA TYR A 45 14.08 -4.70 -3.64
C TYR A 45 13.35 -3.59 -2.89
N PHE A 46 13.65 -3.37 -1.60
CA PHE A 46 13.11 -2.23 -0.85
C PHE A 46 13.55 -0.89 -1.44
N TYR A 47 14.79 -0.79 -1.93
CA TYR A 47 15.29 0.39 -2.61
C TYR A 47 14.56 0.63 -3.94
N VAL A 48 14.38 -0.41 -4.76
CA VAL A 48 13.62 -0.29 -6.02
C VAL A 48 12.15 0.08 -5.73
N PHE A 49 11.56 -0.49 -4.69
CA PHE A 49 10.22 -0.11 -4.23
C PHE A 49 10.14 1.35 -3.80
N MET A 50 11.14 1.89 -3.09
CA MET A 50 11.19 3.32 -2.78
C MET A 50 11.27 4.17 -4.06
N CYS A 51 12.11 3.77 -5.04
CA CYS A 51 12.18 4.46 -6.32
C CYS A 51 10.83 4.47 -7.05
N SER A 52 10.07 3.37 -7.04
CA SER A 52 8.74 3.34 -7.66
C SER A 52 7.76 4.30 -6.97
N ARG A 53 7.84 4.48 -5.64
CA ARG A 53 7.01 5.47 -4.92
C ARG A 53 7.35 6.91 -5.25
N LEU A 54 8.61 7.19 -5.57
CA LEU A 54 9.02 8.50 -6.07
C LEU A 54 8.50 8.74 -7.50
N LEU A 55 8.50 7.71 -8.35
CA LEU A 55 7.92 7.80 -9.69
C LEU A 55 6.40 7.99 -9.65
N ASP A 56 5.69 7.37 -8.70
CA ASP A 56 4.25 7.57 -8.49
C ASP A 56 3.92 9.06 -8.19
N LEU A 57 4.83 9.83 -7.59
CA LEU A 57 4.64 11.27 -7.39
C LEU A 57 4.71 12.06 -8.70
N LEU A 58 5.50 11.59 -9.68
CA LEU A 58 5.58 12.24 -10.99
C LEU A 58 4.24 12.15 -11.72
N ASP A 59 3.48 11.07 -11.53
CA ASP A 59 2.11 10.97 -12.07
C ASP A 59 1.22 12.11 -11.53
N THR A 60 1.31 12.42 -10.23
CA THR A 60 0.59 13.55 -9.65
C THR A 60 1.06 14.89 -10.26
N VAL A 61 2.37 15.07 -10.46
CA VAL A 61 2.93 16.27 -11.13
C VAL A 61 2.34 16.41 -12.55
N PHE A 62 2.33 15.34 -13.34
CA PHE A 62 1.76 15.35 -14.69
C PHE A 62 0.26 15.62 -14.69
N MET A 63 -0.51 15.10 -13.72
CA MET A 63 -1.94 15.39 -13.59
C MET A 63 -2.19 16.87 -13.29
N VAL A 64 -1.38 17.48 -12.43
CA VAL A 64 -1.45 18.92 -12.11
C VAL A 64 -1.10 19.76 -13.34
N LEU A 65 -0.01 19.42 -14.04
CA LEU A 65 0.40 20.11 -15.27
C LEU A 65 -0.66 20.00 -16.38
N LYS A 66 -1.34 18.86 -16.50
CA LYS A 66 -2.45 18.64 -17.45
C LYS A 66 -3.78 19.30 -17.01
N LYS A 67 -3.79 20.04 -15.88
CA LYS A 67 -4.97 20.64 -15.26
C LYS A 67 -6.09 19.63 -14.96
N ASN A 68 -5.77 18.35 -14.77
CA ASN A 68 -6.74 17.29 -14.51
C ASN A 68 -7.08 17.18 -13.02
N LYS A 69 -7.62 18.26 -12.45
CA LYS A 69 -7.89 18.39 -11.00
C LYS A 69 -8.93 17.41 -10.47
N HIS A 70 -9.76 16.82 -11.33
CA HIS A 70 -10.76 15.82 -10.95
C HIS A 70 -10.15 14.50 -10.46
N GLN A 71 -8.90 14.19 -10.83
CA GLN A 71 -8.22 12.95 -10.41
C GLN A 71 -7.38 13.13 -9.13
N VAL A 72 -6.97 14.37 -8.82
CA VAL A 72 -6.13 14.68 -7.65
C VAL A 72 -7.02 15.02 -6.46
N SER A 73 -7.56 13.99 -5.80
CA SER A 73 -8.26 14.17 -4.53
C SER A 73 -7.26 14.41 -3.39
N PHE A 74 -7.74 14.99 -2.28
CA PHE A 74 -6.93 15.12 -1.06
C PHE A 74 -6.39 13.75 -0.60
N LEU A 75 -7.23 12.71 -0.63
CA LEU A 75 -6.85 11.33 -0.30
C LEU A 75 -5.70 10.83 -1.17
N HIS A 76 -5.78 11.06 -2.49
CA HIS A 76 -4.73 10.65 -3.43
C HIS A 76 -3.42 11.38 -3.10
N LEU A 77 -3.43 12.71 -3.02
CA LEU A 77 -2.21 13.48 -2.77
C LEU A 77 -1.58 13.15 -1.42
N TYR A 78 -2.38 13.09 -0.36
CA TYR A 78 -1.92 12.73 0.99
C TYR A 78 -1.28 11.33 0.99
N HIS A 79 -1.95 10.34 0.39
CA HIS A 79 -1.44 8.98 0.32
C HIS A 79 -0.11 8.90 -0.42
N HIS A 80 -0.02 9.46 -1.64
CA HIS A 80 1.19 9.36 -2.45
C HIS A 80 2.40 10.04 -1.81
N VAL A 81 2.22 11.23 -1.22
CA VAL A 81 3.29 11.94 -0.50
C VAL A 81 3.74 11.16 0.72
N MET A 82 2.79 10.69 1.54
CA MET A 82 3.13 9.94 2.76
C MET A 82 3.81 8.60 2.44
N MET A 83 3.39 7.90 1.39
CA MET A 83 4.03 6.65 0.96
C MET A 83 5.48 6.87 0.50
N ALA A 84 5.76 7.96 -0.24
CA ALA A 84 7.12 8.28 -0.65
C ALA A 84 8.02 8.62 0.54
N VAL A 85 7.54 9.44 1.49
CA VAL A 85 8.31 9.79 2.71
C VAL A 85 8.53 8.56 3.59
N ALA A 86 7.49 7.75 3.82
CA ALA A 86 7.57 6.57 4.67
C ALA A 86 8.53 5.51 4.10
N THR A 87 8.48 5.26 2.80
CA THR A 87 9.39 4.29 2.15
C THR A 87 10.85 4.76 2.17
N TRP A 88 11.09 6.06 2.00
CA TRP A 88 12.43 6.63 2.15
C TRP A 88 12.98 6.46 3.57
N LEU A 89 12.15 6.74 4.59
CA LEU A 89 12.53 6.53 5.99
C LEU A 89 12.82 5.06 6.29
N CYS A 90 12.01 4.13 5.77
CA CYS A 90 12.25 2.69 5.92
C CYS A 90 13.59 2.27 5.30
N VAL A 91 13.85 2.60 4.04
CA VAL A 91 15.10 2.22 3.38
C VAL A 91 16.31 2.84 4.08
N LYS A 92 16.20 4.10 4.54
CA LYS A 92 17.31 4.82 5.17
C LYS A 92 17.69 4.28 6.54
N TYR A 93 16.71 3.92 7.36
CA TYR A 93 16.95 3.58 8.76
C TYR A 93 16.75 2.10 9.07
N MET A 94 15.81 1.43 8.40
CA MET A 94 15.35 0.07 8.75
C MET A 94 14.96 -0.70 7.48
N PRO A 95 15.93 -1.03 6.61
CA PRO A 95 15.62 -1.81 5.41
C PRO A 95 15.14 -3.21 5.82
N GLY A 96 13.98 -3.62 5.32
CA GLY A 96 13.43 -4.96 5.57
C GLY A 96 12.64 -5.11 6.89
N GLY A 97 12.65 -6.33 7.43
CA GLY A 97 11.92 -6.68 8.64
C GLY A 97 10.40 -6.61 8.52
N HIS A 98 9.74 -6.15 9.58
CA HIS A 98 8.28 -6.12 9.75
C HIS A 98 7.54 -5.38 8.63
N VAL A 99 8.16 -4.37 8.02
CA VAL A 99 7.58 -3.56 6.93
C VAL A 99 7.39 -4.37 5.64
N ALA A 100 8.09 -5.51 5.49
CA ALA A 100 7.91 -6.40 4.33
C ALA A 100 6.49 -6.98 4.26
N PHE A 101 5.86 -7.22 5.42
CA PHE A 101 4.46 -7.64 5.49
C PHE A 101 3.50 -6.58 4.92
N PHE A 102 3.72 -5.32 5.30
CA PHE A 102 2.96 -4.20 4.76
C PHE A 102 3.07 -4.12 3.24
N GLY A 103 4.30 -4.16 2.72
CA GLY A 103 4.55 -4.12 1.26
C GLY A 103 3.86 -5.27 0.52
N THR A 104 3.90 -6.47 1.11
CA THR A 104 3.30 -7.69 0.53
C THR A 104 1.78 -7.60 0.41
N ILE A 105 1.09 -7.23 1.48
CA ILE A 105 -0.37 -7.09 1.46
C ILE A 105 -0.78 -5.94 0.53
N ASN A 106 -0.04 -4.84 0.53
CA ASN A 106 -0.29 -3.71 -0.36
C ASN A 106 -0.15 -4.13 -1.84
N ALA A 107 0.93 -4.82 -2.20
CA ALA A 107 1.13 -5.32 -3.56
C ALA A 107 -0.03 -6.22 -4.00
N PHE A 108 -0.48 -7.16 -3.15
CA PHE A 108 -1.63 -8.01 -3.45
C PHE A 108 -2.90 -7.23 -3.78
N VAL A 109 -3.27 -6.25 -2.93
CA VAL A 109 -4.47 -5.43 -3.18
C VAL A 109 -4.29 -4.53 -4.40
N HIS A 110 -3.08 -4.02 -4.63
CA HIS A 110 -2.77 -3.22 -5.82
C HIS A 110 -2.89 -4.03 -7.10
N VAL A 111 -2.47 -5.31 -7.11
CA VAL A 111 -2.70 -6.20 -8.27
C VAL A 111 -4.20 -6.30 -8.59
N VAL A 112 -5.06 -6.49 -7.58
CA VAL A 112 -6.52 -6.54 -7.78
C VAL A 112 -7.07 -5.20 -8.30
N MET A 113 -6.63 -4.08 -7.71
CA MET A 113 -7.05 -2.74 -8.12
C MET A 113 -6.64 -2.41 -9.57
N TYR A 114 -5.39 -2.69 -9.93
CA TYR A 114 -4.88 -2.44 -11.28
C TYR A 114 -5.50 -3.38 -12.31
N PHE A 115 -5.78 -4.62 -11.93
CA PHE A 115 -6.54 -5.53 -12.78
C PHE A 115 -7.94 -4.98 -13.10
N TYR A 116 -8.62 -4.41 -12.11
CA TYR A 116 -9.88 -3.69 -12.37
C TYR A 116 -9.69 -2.50 -13.31
N TYR A 117 -8.67 -1.68 -13.12
CA TYR A 117 -8.41 -0.55 -14.03
C TYR A 117 -8.14 -1.02 -15.46
N PHE A 118 -7.40 -2.11 -15.63
CA PHE A 118 -7.23 -2.76 -16.94
C PHE A 118 -8.58 -3.18 -17.54
N LEU A 119 -9.43 -3.87 -16.79
CA LEU A 119 -10.77 -4.25 -17.26
C LEU A 119 -11.62 -3.04 -17.66
N THR A 120 -11.57 -1.94 -16.89
CA THR A 120 -12.31 -0.72 -17.24
C THR A 120 -11.76 0.03 -18.45
N SER A 121 -10.49 -0.19 -18.80
CA SER A 121 -9.90 0.34 -20.02
C SER A 121 -10.24 -0.50 -21.25
N TYR A 122 -10.44 -1.81 -21.06
CA TYR A 122 -10.86 -2.73 -22.11
C TYR A 122 -12.34 -2.57 -22.45
N ASP A 123 -13.19 -2.47 -21.42
CA ASP A 123 -14.64 -2.28 -21.59
C ASP A 123 -15.20 -1.26 -20.57
N VAL A 124 -15.80 -0.20 -21.12
CA VAL A 124 -16.39 0.92 -20.38
C VAL A 124 -17.57 0.47 -19.50
N SER A 125 -18.19 -0.67 -19.80
CA SER A 125 -19.29 -1.26 -19.01
C SER A 125 -18.85 -1.57 -17.57
N TYR A 126 -17.63 -2.05 -17.38
CA TYR A 126 -17.05 -2.29 -16.04
C TYR A 126 -16.83 -0.99 -15.26
N LYS A 127 -16.57 0.13 -15.95
CA LYS A 127 -16.44 1.47 -15.33
C LYS A 127 -17.77 1.98 -14.78
N LYS A 128 -18.89 1.55 -15.37
CA LYS A 128 -20.26 1.91 -14.94
C LYS A 128 -20.75 1.02 -13.79
N SER A 129 -20.19 -0.16 -13.61
CA SER A 129 -20.58 -1.06 -12.52
C SER A 129 -20.12 -0.52 -11.16
N ILE A 130 -21.10 -0.13 -10.33
CA ILE A 130 -20.89 0.31 -8.95
C ILE A 130 -20.44 -0.86 -8.06
N TRP A 131 -20.87 -2.08 -8.41
CA TRP A 131 -20.57 -3.30 -7.66
C TRP A 131 -19.06 -3.55 -7.57
N TRP A 132 -18.35 -3.51 -8.70
CA TRP A 132 -16.89 -3.69 -8.74
C TRP A 132 -16.16 -2.64 -7.90
N LYS A 133 -16.54 -1.37 -8.05
CA LYS A 133 -15.89 -0.27 -7.32
C LYS A 133 -16.07 -0.42 -5.81
N ARG A 134 -17.25 -0.84 -5.36
CA ARG A 134 -17.54 -1.08 -3.94
C ARG A 134 -16.65 -2.18 -3.37
N HIS A 135 -16.58 -3.33 -4.03
CA HIS A 135 -15.79 -4.47 -3.54
C HIS A 135 -14.28 -4.20 -3.52
N ILE A 136 -13.75 -3.41 -4.46
CA ILE A 136 -12.34 -3.00 -4.43
C ILE A 136 -12.07 -2.11 -3.22
N THR A 137 -12.96 -1.17 -2.91
CA THR A 137 -12.84 -0.31 -1.71
C THR A 137 -12.97 -1.14 -0.42
N GLU A 138 -13.85 -2.15 -0.39
CA GLU A 138 -13.97 -3.08 0.74
C GLU A 138 -12.67 -3.87 0.97
N ILE A 139 -12.05 -4.40 -0.08
CA ILE A 139 -10.77 -5.12 0.01
C ILE A 139 -9.66 -4.19 0.54
N GLN A 140 -9.60 -2.94 0.08
CA GLN A 140 -8.64 -1.94 0.59
C GLN A 140 -8.85 -1.63 2.08
N LEU A 141 -10.11 -1.53 2.54
CA LEU A 141 -10.42 -1.35 3.96
C LEU A 141 -10.01 -2.57 4.79
N ILE A 142 -10.30 -3.78 4.30
CA ILE A 142 -9.91 -5.04 4.97
C ILE A 142 -8.38 -5.11 5.10
N GLN A 143 -7.63 -4.72 4.07
CA GLN A 143 -6.17 -4.63 4.14
C GLN A 143 -5.73 -3.77 5.32
N PHE A 144 -6.28 -2.57 5.49
CA PHE A 144 -5.84 -1.69 6.57
C PHE A 144 -6.21 -2.25 7.95
N ILE A 145 -7.35 -2.93 8.09
CA ILE A 145 -7.73 -3.61 9.34
C ILE A 145 -6.74 -4.72 9.70
N VAL A 146 -6.37 -5.55 8.72
CA VAL A 146 -5.37 -6.62 8.90
C VAL A 146 -4.02 -6.04 9.33
N LEU A 147 -3.60 -4.95 8.68
CA LEU A 147 -2.35 -4.26 9.03
C LEU A 147 -2.40 -3.66 10.44
N VAL A 148 -3.51 -3.04 10.84
CA VAL A 148 -3.69 -2.53 12.21
C VAL A 148 -3.61 -3.65 13.25
N ALA A 149 -4.24 -4.79 12.99
CA ALA A 149 -4.22 -5.93 13.91
C ALA A 149 -2.81 -6.51 14.07
N GLN A 150 -2.10 -6.75 12.97
CA GLN A 150 -0.74 -7.27 12.97
C GLN A 150 0.24 -6.28 13.62
N GLN A 151 0.08 -5.00 13.32
CA GLN A 151 0.90 -3.93 13.87
C GLN A 151 0.67 -3.75 15.39
N GLY A 152 -0.60 -3.78 15.82
CA GLY A 152 -0.99 -3.71 17.22
C GLY A 152 -0.45 -4.88 18.03
N TYR A 153 -0.50 -6.10 17.47
CA TYR A 153 0.13 -7.27 18.10
C TYR A 153 1.64 -7.09 18.27
N ALA A 154 2.34 -6.61 17.24
CA ALA A 154 3.79 -6.39 17.30
C ALA A 154 4.20 -5.32 18.34
N ILE A 155 3.36 -4.30 18.58
CA ILE A 155 3.62 -3.27 19.60
C ILE A 155 3.49 -3.84 21.02
N ILE A 156 2.47 -4.66 21.25
CA ILE A 156 2.15 -5.24 22.57
C ILE A 156 3.10 -6.39 22.90
N SER A 157 3.54 -7.16 21.89
CA SER A 157 4.39 -8.31 22.11
C SER A 157 5.77 -7.91 22.65
N PRO A 158 6.18 -8.39 23.85
CA PRO A 158 7.49 -8.08 24.40
C PRO A 158 8.63 -8.81 23.68
N SER A 159 8.34 -9.87 22.90
CA SER A 159 9.33 -10.60 22.11
C SER A 159 9.63 -9.93 20.76
N CYS A 160 8.92 -8.86 20.41
CA CYS A 160 9.11 -8.16 19.14
C CYS A 160 10.18 -7.08 19.26
N ASP A 161 11.39 -7.39 18.81
CA ASP A 161 12.54 -6.47 18.82
C ASP A 161 12.57 -5.56 17.56
N TYR A 162 11.39 -5.05 17.17
CA TYR A 162 11.27 -4.05 16.12
C TYR A 162 11.00 -2.68 16.76
N PRO A 163 11.62 -1.59 16.29
CA PRO A 163 11.49 -0.30 16.94
C PRO A 163 10.05 0.20 16.97
N LYS A 164 9.52 0.33 18.20
CA LYS A 164 8.12 0.63 18.46
C LYS A 164 7.68 1.98 17.90
N TYR A 165 8.57 2.96 17.80
CA TYR A 165 8.24 4.27 17.23
C TYR A 165 7.83 4.18 15.75
N LEU A 166 8.45 3.30 14.97
CA LEU A 166 8.05 3.06 13.58
C LEU A 166 6.73 2.30 13.50
N LEU A 167 6.54 1.30 14.35
CA LEU A 167 5.28 0.56 14.47
C LEU A 167 4.11 1.51 14.77
N ILE A 168 4.32 2.47 15.69
CA ILE A 168 3.34 3.51 16.04
C ILE A 168 3.10 4.47 14.88
N PHE A 169 4.14 4.91 14.17
CA PHE A 169 4.01 5.75 12.98
C PHE A 169 3.14 5.08 11.90
N PHE A 170 3.41 3.81 11.59
CA PHE A 170 2.62 3.04 10.62
C PHE A 170 1.20 2.76 11.11
N LEU A 171 1.00 2.54 12.42
CA LEU A 171 -0.32 2.38 13.01
C LEU A 171 -1.17 3.65 12.84
N ILE A 172 -0.62 4.82 13.18
CA ILE A 172 -1.31 6.12 13.00
C ILE A 172 -1.67 6.31 11.53
N GLN A 173 -0.74 6.03 10.62
CA GLN A 173 -0.99 6.14 9.19
C GLN A 173 -2.10 5.19 8.71
N ALA A 174 -2.13 3.95 9.20
CA ALA A 174 -3.17 2.98 8.85
C ALA A 174 -4.55 3.42 9.37
N VAL A 175 -4.65 3.95 10.59
CA VAL A 175 -5.89 4.49 11.15
C VAL A 175 -6.40 5.69 10.34
N LEU A 176 -5.51 6.61 9.96
CA LEU A 176 -5.86 7.74 9.09
C LEU A 176 -6.37 7.27 7.72
N MET A 177 -5.75 6.24 7.14
CA MET A 177 -6.23 5.66 5.87
C MET A 177 -7.61 5.03 6.03
N ILE A 178 -7.87 4.28 7.10
CA ILE A 178 -9.20 3.73 7.39
C ILE A 178 -10.23 4.85 7.45
N TYR A 179 -9.92 5.95 8.16
CA TYR A 179 -10.83 7.10 8.26
C TYR A 179 -11.14 7.69 6.88
N LEU A 180 -10.12 8.01 6.08
CA LEU A 180 -10.32 8.65 4.78
C LEU A 180 -11.02 7.74 3.77
N PHE A 181 -10.69 6.44 3.75
CA PHE A 181 -11.37 5.47 2.89
C PHE A 181 -12.81 5.21 3.34
N SER A 182 -13.08 5.23 4.64
CA SER A 182 -14.44 5.10 5.18
C SER A 182 -15.29 6.32 4.82
N ASP A 183 -14.76 7.53 4.97
CA ASP A 183 -15.42 8.78 4.55
C ASP A 183 -15.74 8.76 3.04
N PHE A 184 -14.76 8.38 2.21
CA PHE A 184 -14.96 8.19 0.77
C PHE A 184 -16.06 7.16 0.49
N TYR A 185 -16.03 5.99 1.15
CA TYR A 185 -17.00 4.92 0.96
C TYR A 185 -18.43 5.37 1.32
N LEU A 186 -18.59 6.03 2.47
CA LEU A 186 -19.88 6.53 2.93
C LEU A 186 -20.47 7.56 1.95
N LYS A 187 -19.66 8.52 1.50
CA LYS A 187 -20.09 9.56 0.54
C LYS A 187 -20.40 8.97 -0.84
N ALA A 188 -19.55 8.08 -1.34
CA ALA A 188 -19.65 7.55 -2.69
C ALA A 188 -20.79 6.52 -2.84
N TYR A 189 -21.03 5.68 -1.83
CA TYR A 189 -21.92 4.52 -1.96
C TYR A 189 -23.13 4.54 -1.02
N VAL A 190 -23.00 5.02 0.21
CA VAL A 190 -24.10 4.95 1.19
C VAL A 190 -25.03 6.16 1.05
N MET A 191 -24.48 7.37 1.14
CA MET A 191 -25.26 8.62 1.07
C MET A 191 -25.90 8.81 -0.30
N LYS A 192 -25.16 8.49 -1.38
CA LYS A 192 -25.67 8.57 -2.74
C LYS A 192 -26.81 7.58 -3.03
N ASN A 193 -26.75 6.38 -2.46
CA ASN A 193 -27.84 5.41 -2.59
C ASN A 193 -29.06 5.80 -1.77
N LYS A 194 -28.88 6.44 -0.60
CA LYS A 194 -29.99 6.95 0.22
C LYS A 194 -30.74 8.07 -0.51
N ALA A 195 -30.01 9.02 -1.11
CA ALA A 195 -30.59 10.11 -1.90
C ALA A 195 -31.29 9.66 -3.20
N LYS A 196 -30.96 8.48 -3.73
CA LYS A 196 -31.61 7.90 -4.92
C LYS A 196 -32.87 7.09 -4.59
N LYS A 197 -33.10 6.80 -3.30
CA LYS A 197 -34.27 6.04 -2.79
C LYS A 197 -35.35 6.95 -2.19
N THR A 198 -35.01 8.18 -1.83
CA THR A 198 -35.93 9.30 -1.54
C THR A 198 -36.30 10.03 -2.82
#